data_AF-A0A9D6WE50-F1
#
_entry.id   AF-A0A9D6WE50-F1
#
_cell.length_a   1.000
_cell.length_b   1.000
_cell.length_c   1.000
_cell.angle_alpha   90.00
_cell.angle_beta   90.00
_cell.angle_gamma   90.00
#
_symmetry.space_group_name_H-M   'P 1'
#
loop_
_entity.id
_entity.type
_entity.pdbx_description
1 polymer ?
#
loop_
_entity_poly.entity_id
_entity_poly.type
_entity_poly.pdbx_seq_one_letter_code
_entity_poly.pdbx_strand_id
1 'polypeptide(L)'
;MLHDEPQLQTRTPDRVAPLATLVSVYSQELAERRAQLEHDLAYYRGKLAELERLDPLDFTGLKRLYTTHVEQTSYLLDLIDTPVEIDA
;
A
#
# COMPACT_ATOMS: atom_id res chain seq x y z
N MET A 1 50.67 9.04 40.23
CA MET A 1 50.32 9.70 38.95
C MET A 1 49.84 8.61 38.00
N LEU A 2 48.60 8.78 37.55
CA LEU A 2 47.82 8.11 36.50
C LEU A 2 48.13 6.64 36.15
N HIS A 3 47.21 5.77 36.58
CA HIS A 3 46.82 4.60 35.79
C HIS A 3 46.02 5.08 34.58
N ASP A 4 46.52 4.82 33.37
CA ASP A 4 45.82 5.11 32.13
C ASP A 4 45.54 3.78 31.43
N GLU A 5 44.36 3.21 31.72
CA GLU A 5 43.71 2.25 30.85
C GLU A 5 42.30 2.79 30.53
N PRO A 6 42.09 3.43 29.37
CA PRO A 6 40.73 3.62 28.89
C PRO A 6 40.23 2.28 28.36
N GLN A 7 39.31 1.70 29.12
CA GLN A 7 38.56 0.51 28.74
C GLN A 7 38.01 0.64 27.31
N LEU A 8 38.23 -0.39 26.51
CA LEU A 8 37.56 -0.63 25.24
C LEU A 8 36.04 -0.58 25.44
N GLN A 9 35.43 0.59 25.22
CA GLN A 9 34.00 0.71 25.06
C GLN A 9 33.61 0.06 23.74
N THR A 10 33.45 -1.25 23.76
CA THR A 10 32.63 -1.97 22.78
C THR A 10 31.16 -1.65 23.08
N ARG A 11 30.76 -0.41 22.82
CA ARG A 11 29.36 -0.02 22.82
C ARG A 11 28.85 -0.17 21.40
N THR A 12 28.47 -1.38 21.03
CA THR A 12 27.63 -1.61 19.84
C THR A 12 26.21 -1.93 20.28
N PRO A 13 25.30 -0.95 20.36
CA PRO A 13 23.89 -1.26 20.37
C PRO A 13 23.13 -0.25 19.51
N ASP A 14 23.29 -0.26 18.18
CA ASP A 14 22.47 0.63 17.34
C ASP A 14 22.30 0.16 15.89
N ARG A 15 21.92 -1.11 15.68
CA ARG A 15 21.59 -1.61 14.32
C ARG A 15 20.24 -2.27 14.16
N VAL A 16 19.47 -2.46 15.24
CA VAL A 16 18.16 -3.14 15.20
C VAL A 16 16.96 -2.16 15.20
N ALA A 17 17.13 -0.97 15.79
CA ALA A 17 16.13 0.10 15.75
C ALA A 17 15.73 0.62 14.34
N PRO A 18 16.63 0.69 13.32
CA PRO A 18 16.26 1.29 12.04
C PRO A 18 15.34 0.40 11.18
N LEU A 19 15.48 -0.93 11.23
CA LEU A 19 14.66 -1.82 10.40
C LEU A 19 13.22 -1.91 10.89
N ALA A 20 13.01 -2.05 12.21
CA ALA A 20 11.67 -2.08 12.80
C ALA A 20 10.89 -0.78 12.53
N THR A 21 11.59 0.36 12.62
CA THR A 21 11.01 1.67 12.30
C THR A 21 10.61 1.74 10.82
N LEU A 22 11.50 1.30 9.91
CA LEU A 22 11.24 1.30 8.48
C LEU A 22 10.06 0.40 8.10
N VAL A 23 9.97 -0.81 8.68
CA VAL A 23 8.84 -1.73 8.51
C VAL A 23 7.54 -1.08 8.99
N SER A 24 7.57 -0.40 10.14
CA SER A 24 6.38 0.30 10.67
C SER A 24 5.91 1.41 9.72
N VAL A 25 6.83 2.22 9.19
CA VAL A 25 6.49 3.30 8.24
C VAL A 25 5.87 2.73 6.97
N TYR A 26 6.51 1.73 6.35
CA TYR A 26 5.96 1.12 5.14
C TYR A 26 4.64 0.40 5.38
N SER A 27 4.45 -0.22 6.56
CA SER A 27 3.18 -0.84 6.91
C SER A 27 2.05 0.19 7.00
N GLN A 28 2.35 1.37 7.56
CA GLN A 28 1.39 2.47 7.60
C GLN A 28 1.08 3.02 6.20
N GLU A 29 2.11 3.28 5.40
CA GLU A 29 1.92 3.76 4.02
C GLU A 29 1.10 2.77 3.18
N LEU A 30 1.37 1.47 3.31
CA LEU A 30 0.60 0.42 2.63
C LEU A 30 -0.87 0.41 3.07
N ALA A 31 -1.13 0.55 4.38
CA ALA A 31 -2.49 0.62 4.91
C ALA A 31 -3.25 1.86 4.38
N GLU A 32 -2.60 3.02 4.33
CA GLU A 32 -3.18 4.25 3.78
C GLU A 32 -3.47 4.12 2.27
N ARG A 33 -2.54 3.53 1.51
CA ARG A 33 -2.73 3.27 0.07
C ARG A 33 -3.85 2.27 -0.19
N ARG A 34 -3.93 1.21 0.62
CA ARG A 34 -5.02 0.23 0.56
C ARG A 34 -6.38 0.91 0.79
N ALA A 35 -6.49 1.72 1.84
CA ALA A 35 -7.72 2.46 2.14
C ALA A 35 -8.13 3.41 1.00
N GLN A 36 -7.16 4.08 0.37
CA GLN A 36 -7.43 4.93 -0.79
C GLN A 36 -7.95 4.11 -1.98
N LEU A 37 -7.33 2.97 -2.29
CA LEU A 37 -7.77 2.11 -3.39
C LEU A 37 -9.18 1.54 -3.15
N GLU A 38 -9.51 1.17 -1.90
CA GLU A 38 -10.87 0.74 -1.54
C GLU A 38 -11.90 1.86 -1.77
N HIS A 39 -11.56 3.10 -1.41
CA HIS A 39 -12.41 4.26 -1.67
C HIS A 39 -12.61 4.49 -3.17
N ASP A 40 -11.54 4.47 -3.95
CA ASP A 40 -11.59 4.66 -5.40
C ASP A 40 -12.40 3.57 -6.08
N LEU A 41 -12.25 2.31 -5.65
CA LEU A 41 -13.02 1.18 -6.14
C LEU A 41 -14.53 1.37 -5.89
N ALA A 42 -14.89 1.80 -4.69
CA ALA A 42 -16.29 2.10 -4.35
C ALA A 42 -16.85 3.23 -5.22
N TYR A 43 -16.06 4.29 -5.45
CA TYR A 43 -16.43 5.40 -6.32
C TYR A 43 -16.67 4.93 -7.76
N TYR A 44 -15.75 4.18 -8.37
CA TYR A 44 -15.89 3.72 -9.76
C TYR A 44 -17.06 2.75 -9.93
N ARG A 45 -17.27 1.83 -8.99
CA ARG A 45 -18.44 0.95 -8.98
C ARG A 45 -19.74 1.74 -8.88
N GLY A 46 -19.77 2.80 -8.06
CA GLY A 46 -20.91 3.72 -7.98
C GLY A 46 -21.19 4.41 -9.32
N LYS A 47 -20.14 4.87 -10.03
CA LYS A 47 -20.29 5.47 -11.36
C LYS A 47 -20.80 4.50 -12.42
N LEU A 48 -20.36 3.25 -12.40
CA LEU A 48 -20.92 2.23 -13.27
C LEU A 48 -22.41 2.02 -13.01
N ALA A 49 -22.83 1.93 -11.74
CA ALA A 49 -24.24 1.79 -11.39
C ALA A 49 -25.09 3.00 -11.82
N GLU A 50 -24.56 4.23 -11.71
CA GLU A 50 -25.21 5.43 -12.24
C GLU A 50 -25.35 5.37 -13.78
N LEU A 51 -24.30 4.93 -14.48
CA LEU A 51 -24.28 4.84 -15.95
C LEU A 51 -25.18 3.74 -16.49
N GLU A 52 -25.45 2.67 -15.74
CA GLU A 52 -26.47 1.69 -16.11
C GLU A 52 -27.85 2.33 -16.32
N ARG A 53 -28.15 3.40 -15.58
CA ARG A 53 -29.40 4.16 -15.73
C ARG A 53 -29.30 5.28 -16.76
N LEU A 54 -28.17 5.98 -16.78
CA LEU A 54 -28.01 7.23 -17.54
C LEU A 54 -27.54 7.03 -18.99
N ASP A 55 -26.70 6.02 -19.22
CA ASP A 55 -26.12 5.72 -20.53
C ASP A 55 -26.05 4.20 -20.75
N PRO A 56 -27.21 3.51 -20.82
CA PRO A 56 -27.25 2.05 -20.87
C PRO A 56 -26.51 1.47 -22.10
N LEU A 57 -26.47 2.22 -23.19
CA LEU A 57 -25.84 1.83 -24.46
C LEU A 57 -24.38 2.30 -24.59
N ASP A 58 -23.81 2.89 -23.53
CA ASP A 58 -22.43 3.39 -23.48
C ASP A 58 -22.06 4.33 -24.64
N PHE A 59 -22.97 5.24 -25.02
CA PHE A 59 -22.71 6.22 -26.08
C PHE A 59 -21.52 7.12 -25.75
N THR A 60 -21.30 7.38 -24.47
CA THR A 60 -20.19 8.21 -23.99
C THR A 60 -18.87 7.43 -23.89
N GLY A 61 -18.91 6.09 -23.94
CA GLY A 61 -17.75 5.24 -23.68
C GLY A 61 -17.27 5.24 -22.22
N LEU A 62 -18.00 5.91 -21.33
CA LEU A 62 -17.62 6.05 -19.92
C LEU A 62 -17.73 4.73 -19.16
N LYS A 63 -18.65 3.84 -19.53
CA LYS A 63 -18.74 2.52 -18.86
C LYS A 63 -17.44 1.76 -19.07
N ARG A 64 -16.93 1.70 -20.29
CA ARG A 64 -15.64 1.04 -20.57
C ARG A 64 -14.48 1.62 -19.76
N LEU A 65 -14.42 2.95 -19.65
CA LEU A 65 -13.39 3.63 -18.86
C LEU A 65 -13.46 3.25 -17.38
N TYR A 66 -14.65 3.37 -16.76
CA TYR A 66 -14.81 3.03 -15.34
C TYR A 66 -14.62 1.54 -15.07
N THR A 67 -15.02 0.65 -15.98
CA THR A 67 -14.71 -0.79 -15.87
C THR A 67 -13.21 -1.03 -15.83
N THR A 68 -12.45 -0.36 -16.70
CA THR A 68 -10.97 -0.48 -16.71
C THR A 68 -10.38 -0.03 -15.38
N HIS A 69 -10.88 1.08 -14.81
CA HIS A 69 -10.44 1.54 -13.49
C HIS A 69 -10.78 0.55 -12.37
N VAL A 70 -11.99 -0.04 -12.39
CA VAL A 70 -12.37 -1.09 -11.43
C VAL A 70 -11.42 -2.28 -11.50
N GLU A 71 -11.10 -2.76 -12.70
CA GLU A 71 -10.19 -3.89 -12.92
C GLU A 71 -8.78 -3.58 -12.39
N GLN A 72 -8.23 -2.42 -12.74
CA GLN A 72 -6.90 -1.99 -12.31
C GLN A 72 -6.82 -1.80 -10.80
N THR A 73 -7.80 -1.12 -10.19
CA THR A 73 -7.82 -0.90 -8.74
C THR A 73 -7.99 -2.21 -7.98
N SER A 74 -8.83 -3.13 -8.49
CA SER A 74 -8.99 -4.47 -7.88
C SER A 74 -7.68 -5.26 -7.96
N TYR A 75 -7.00 -5.25 -9.10
CA TYR A 75 -5.70 -5.89 -9.27
C TYR A 75 -4.64 -5.34 -8.30
N LEU A 76 -4.59 -4.02 -8.09
CA LEU A 76 -3.66 -3.41 -7.14
C LEU A 76 -3.98 -3.79 -5.69
N LEU A 77 -5.26 -3.87 -5.33
CA LEU A 77 -5.67 -4.36 -4.00
C LEU A 77 -5.25 -5.81 -3.80
N ASP A 78 -5.47 -6.67 -4.80
CA ASP A 78 -5.05 -8.07 -4.74
C ASP A 78 -3.53 -8.21 -4.55
N LEU A 79 -2.71 -7.37 -5.22
CA LEU A 79 -1.26 -7.35 -5.03
C LEU A 79 -0.84 -6.94 -3.62
N ILE A 80 -1.58 -6.02 -2.97
CA ILE A 80 -1.30 -5.58 -1.60
C ILE A 80 -1.71 -6.67 -0.59
N ASP A 81 -2.84 -7.33 -0.84
CA ASP A 81 -3.42 -8.32 0.08
C ASP A 81 -2.80 -9.72 -0.10
N THR A 82 -2.11 -9.97 -1.21
CA THR A 82 -1.39 -11.23 -1.43
C THR A 82 -0.15 -11.29 -0.53
N PRO A 83 -0.05 -12.26 0.39
CA PRO A 83 1.13 -12.41 1.22
C PRO A 83 2.34 -12.78 0.34
N VAL A 84 3.45 -12.06 0.52
CA VAL A 84 4.72 -12.42 -0.11
C VAL A 84 5.27 -13.65 0.61
N GLU A 85 5.23 -14.81 -0.06
CA GLU A 85 5.98 -15.98 0.39
C GLU A 85 7.48 -15.67 0.22
N ILE A 86 8.18 -15.58 1.35
CA ILE A 86 9.64 -15.50 1.36
C ILE A 86 10.14 -16.92 1.62
N ASP A 87 10.62 -17.59 0.57
CA ASP A 87 11.35 -18.85 0.71
C ASP A 87 12.59 -18.60 1.59
N ALA A 88 12.66 -19.30 2.72
CA ALA A 88 13.69 -19.18 3.75
C ALA A 88 14.86 -20.14 3.53
#